data_AF-A0A428PXF6-F1
#
_entry.id   AF-A0A428PXF6-F1
#
_cell.length_a   1.000
_cell.length_b   1.000
_cell.length_c   1.000
_cell.angle_alpha   90.00
_cell.angle_beta   90.00
_cell.angle_gamma   90.00
#
_symmetry.space_group_name_H-M   'P 1'
#
loop_
_entity.id
_entity.type
_entity.pdbx_description
1 polymer ?
#
loop_
_entity_poly.entity_id
_entity_poly.type
_entity_poly.pdbx_seq_one_letter_code
_entity_poly.pdbx_strand_id
1 'polypeptide(L)'
;MITCQCVVGKAVIKLFRYFSPVLSRIIFNIPEYDYRFRTINEYNYTHPTPILWQAWHEAYFRKIGSVLHADGEPVRLFESGCTTDKWTAPNCTRTCSDAKYMFSSPENVWNCMTLAAVTMEVVPGNKTVDPDSLKEMDEQFDLGGSLEAFDKLHVFTRVRRCFWQSCSDSKYGNCASELEDFRCDPVSPGNIKDFDRVINYAYCRDADLGVDSDIAGPGILVAYMVQITLALILAGLFWATYQPWQRFKTMTTQFLTVFICASMSETITQISASKPANRVTLAVHSAISELQEAQTAFCIVIGAILICAFTGITGLGLANISSVLSYSVNHDIAFGLLVVGACSIAFLKPCRQRVGKYVKSRLVFTIPMAFSWNSTIVAHALKAGGSWANPRHLIEILRENAAVEGCGNNPGPMSFCLGPLLQGPDESQRVFESTTKLAPFVHVLLIIALVEEGVIFIRETSESNRDSFVSGRFYRIFSWNLFLVDLMSFIMLIICLVEMVIAFKKLQELNGGQYSWGFG
;
A
#
# COMPACT_ATOMS: atom_id res chain seq x y z
N MET A 1 -0.91 -42.03 -60.94
CA MET A 1 -1.04 -41.25 -62.18
C MET A 1 -2.50 -40.82 -62.28
N ILE A 2 -2.75 -39.51 -62.13
CA ILE A 2 -3.84 -38.74 -62.77
C ILE A 2 -5.31 -39.02 -62.35
N THR A 3 -5.87 -38.01 -61.63
CA THR A 3 -7.25 -37.42 -61.65
C THR A 3 -8.44 -38.30 -61.22
N CYS A 4 -9.48 -37.81 -60.54
CA CYS A 4 -10.24 -36.58 -60.78
C CYS A 4 -11.24 -36.35 -59.62
N GLN A 5 -11.30 -35.14 -59.02
CA GLN A 5 -12.52 -34.56 -58.40
C GLN A 5 -12.18 -33.21 -57.73
N CYS A 6 -12.42 -32.09 -58.43
CA CYS A 6 -12.34 -30.77 -57.79
C CYS A 6 -13.11 -29.69 -58.57
N VAL A 7 -14.42 -29.83 -58.80
CA VAL A 7 -15.25 -28.71 -59.31
C VAL A 7 -16.70 -28.79 -58.82
N VAL A 8 -16.94 -28.76 -57.50
CA VAL A 8 -18.31 -28.46 -56.97
C VAL A 8 -18.26 -27.60 -55.70
N GLY A 9 -17.19 -27.62 -54.91
CA GLY A 9 -17.15 -26.98 -53.58
C GLY A 9 -16.95 -25.45 -53.51
N LYS A 10 -16.57 -24.76 -54.59
CA LYS A 10 -16.21 -23.33 -54.52
C LYS A 10 -17.32 -22.34 -54.90
N ALA A 11 -18.38 -22.78 -55.57
CA ALA A 11 -19.51 -21.91 -55.92
C ALA A 11 -20.51 -21.74 -54.74
N VAL A 12 -20.68 -22.78 -53.93
CA VAL A 12 -21.64 -22.77 -52.79
C VAL A 12 -21.14 -21.90 -51.63
N ILE A 13 -19.83 -21.82 -51.40
CA ILE A 13 -19.24 -21.03 -50.30
C ILE A 13 -19.26 -19.52 -50.60
N LYS A 14 -19.26 -19.11 -51.87
CA LYS A 14 -19.32 -17.68 -52.24
C LYS A 14 -20.74 -17.11 -52.18
N LEU A 15 -21.79 -17.92 -52.37
CA LEU A 15 -23.17 -17.46 -52.18
C LEU A 15 -23.55 -17.29 -50.69
N PHE A 16 -22.98 -18.09 -49.78
CA PHE A 16 -23.29 -18.00 -48.34
C PHE A 16 -22.73 -16.75 -47.66
N ARG A 17 -21.64 -16.16 -48.17
CA ARG A 17 -21.05 -14.93 -47.58
C ARG A 17 -21.82 -13.65 -47.89
N TYR A 18 -22.65 -13.64 -48.94
CA TYR A 18 -23.42 -12.44 -49.30
C TYR A 18 -24.83 -12.40 -48.68
N PHE A 19 -25.35 -13.54 -48.19
CA PHE A 19 -26.69 -13.64 -47.62
C PHE A 19 -26.73 -13.64 -46.08
N SER A 20 -25.59 -13.71 -45.39
CA SER A 20 -25.57 -13.94 -43.94
C SER A 20 -26.11 -12.81 -43.03
N PRO A 21 -25.99 -11.50 -43.34
CA PRO A 21 -26.55 -10.49 -42.44
C PRO A 21 -28.07 -10.30 -42.63
N VAL A 22 -28.58 -10.52 -43.84
CA VAL A 22 -29.98 -10.23 -44.20
C VAL A 22 -30.86 -11.46 -44.01
N LEU A 23 -30.39 -12.67 -44.35
CA LEU A 23 -31.17 -13.89 -44.16
C LEU A 23 -31.18 -14.35 -42.68
N SER A 24 -30.13 -14.05 -41.90
CA SER A 24 -30.15 -14.26 -40.45
C SER A 24 -31.16 -13.34 -39.74
N ARG A 25 -31.39 -12.12 -40.28
CA ARG A 25 -32.43 -11.19 -39.79
C ARG A 25 -33.86 -11.62 -40.16
N ILE A 26 -34.03 -12.44 -41.19
CA ILE A 26 -35.37 -12.89 -41.66
C ILE A 26 -35.76 -14.24 -41.04
N ILE A 27 -34.79 -15.09 -40.67
CA ILE A 27 -35.07 -16.45 -40.14
C ILE A 27 -35.13 -16.48 -38.60
N PHE A 28 -34.47 -15.54 -37.92
CA PHE A 28 -34.59 -15.36 -36.47
C PHE A 28 -34.98 -13.90 -36.21
N ASN A 29 -36.29 -13.67 -36.08
CA ASN A 29 -36.85 -12.43 -35.58
C ASN A 29 -36.57 -12.35 -34.06
N ILE A 30 -35.29 -12.28 -33.67
CA ILE A 30 -34.91 -12.07 -32.28
C ILE A 30 -35.25 -10.60 -31.98
N PRO A 31 -36.16 -10.33 -31.04
CA PRO A 31 -36.47 -8.96 -30.68
C PRO A 31 -35.20 -8.27 -30.17
N GLU A 32 -34.96 -7.06 -30.66
CA GLU A 32 -33.89 -6.19 -30.17
C GLU A 32 -34.39 -5.57 -28.87
N TYR A 33 -33.85 -6.05 -27.75
CA TYR A 33 -34.14 -5.56 -26.41
C TYR A 33 -32.94 -4.73 -25.93
N ASP A 34 -33.20 -3.59 -25.29
CA ASP A 34 -32.13 -2.72 -24.78
C ASP A 34 -31.35 -3.38 -23.63
N TYR A 35 -32.03 -4.21 -22.84
CA TYR A 35 -31.47 -4.91 -21.69
C TYR A 35 -31.70 -6.41 -21.72
N ARG A 36 -30.64 -7.15 -21.40
CA ARG A 36 -30.65 -8.58 -21.06
C ARG A 36 -29.81 -8.79 -19.82
N PHE A 37 -30.12 -9.81 -19.02
CA PHE A 37 -29.35 -10.13 -17.83
C PHE A 37 -28.45 -11.35 -18.05
N ARG A 38 -27.37 -11.40 -17.27
CA ARG A 38 -26.51 -12.58 -17.14
C ARG A 38 -25.94 -12.66 -15.73
N THR A 39 -25.79 -13.87 -15.21
CA THR A 39 -25.12 -14.09 -13.92
C THR A 39 -23.61 -14.27 -14.05
N ILE A 40 -22.89 -13.84 -13.02
CA ILE A 40 -21.45 -14.03 -12.85
C ILE A 40 -21.13 -14.49 -11.43
N ASN A 41 -20.03 -15.23 -11.30
CA ASN A 41 -19.69 -15.96 -10.08
C ASN A 41 -18.36 -15.48 -9.48
N GLU A 42 -17.55 -14.80 -10.30
CA GLU A 42 -16.22 -14.34 -9.94
C GLU A 42 -15.99 -12.93 -10.48
N TYR A 43 -15.20 -12.17 -9.73
CA TYR A 43 -14.68 -10.90 -10.18
C TYR A 43 -13.43 -11.14 -11.06
N ASN A 44 -13.40 -10.52 -12.24
CA ASN A 44 -12.23 -10.56 -13.12
C ASN A 44 -11.53 -9.20 -13.13
N TYR A 45 -10.61 -9.00 -12.19
CA TYR A 45 -9.85 -7.76 -12.05
C TYR A 45 -8.38 -7.96 -12.36
N THR A 46 -7.77 -6.95 -12.98
CA THR A 46 -6.35 -6.98 -13.39
C THR A 46 -5.44 -6.11 -12.51
N HIS A 47 -5.99 -5.37 -11.54
CA HIS A 47 -5.20 -4.48 -10.68
C HIS A 47 -4.53 -5.23 -9.53
N PRO A 48 -3.36 -4.77 -9.04
CA PRO A 48 -2.58 -5.43 -7.98
C PRO A 48 -3.22 -5.32 -6.57
N THR A 49 -4.30 -4.56 -6.41
CA THR A 49 -5.06 -4.44 -5.16
C THR A 49 -5.87 -5.70 -4.86
N PRO A 50 -6.17 -6.04 -3.60
CA PRO A 50 -7.03 -7.17 -3.26
C PRO A 50 -8.39 -7.15 -3.99
N ILE A 51 -8.80 -8.30 -4.54
CA ILE A 51 -10.07 -8.45 -5.29
C ILE A 51 -11.29 -7.96 -4.49
N LEU A 52 -11.32 -8.24 -3.19
CA LEU A 52 -12.43 -7.85 -2.32
C LEU A 52 -12.60 -6.33 -2.22
N TRP A 53 -11.50 -5.57 -2.18
CA TRP A 53 -11.56 -4.11 -2.11
C TRP A 53 -12.03 -3.53 -3.45
N GLN A 54 -11.54 -4.10 -4.55
CA GLN A 54 -11.98 -3.73 -5.91
C GLN A 54 -13.47 -4.00 -6.11
N ALA A 55 -13.97 -5.12 -5.57
CA ALA A 55 -15.39 -5.47 -5.62
C ALA A 55 -16.27 -4.40 -4.97
N TRP A 56 -15.90 -3.89 -3.80
CA TRP A 56 -16.61 -2.79 -3.15
C TRP A 56 -16.59 -1.50 -3.97
N HIS A 57 -15.42 -1.11 -4.48
CA HIS A 57 -15.29 0.08 -5.32
C HIS A 57 -16.18 -0.01 -6.57
N GLU A 58 -16.10 -1.13 -7.29
CA GLU A 58 -16.89 -1.36 -8.49
C GLU A 58 -18.40 -1.34 -8.20
N ALA A 59 -18.82 -2.01 -7.13
CA ALA A 59 -20.23 -2.08 -6.74
C ALA A 59 -20.82 -0.68 -6.44
N TYR A 60 -20.06 0.19 -5.76
CA TYR A 60 -20.50 1.54 -5.45
C TYR A 60 -20.46 2.49 -6.66
N PHE A 61 -19.37 2.49 -7.43
CA PHE A 61 -19.06 3.62 -8.32
C PHE A 61 -19.26 3.34 -9.81
N ARG A 62 -19.33 2.07 -10.23
CA ARG A 62 -19.30 1.73 -11.67
C ARG A 62 -20.59 1.12 -12.22
N LYS A 63 -21.53 0.71 -11.34
CA LYS A 63 -22.69 -0.05 -11.80
C LYS A 63 -23.68 0.77 -12.61
N ILE A 64 -23.96 2.00 -12.21
CA ILE A 64 -24.88 2.86 -12.96
C ILE A 64 -24.35 3.08 -14.38
N GLY A 65 -23.12 3.56 -14.52
CA GLY A 65 -22.47 3.74 -15.82
C GLY A 65 -22.45 2.46 -16.66
N SER A 66 -22.20 1.29 -16.06
CA SER A 66 -22.21 0.01 -16.79
C SER A 66 -23.58 -0.36 -17.38
N VAL A 67 -24.68 0.04 -16.72
CA VAL A 67 -26.05 -0.16 -17.23
C VAL A 67 -26.39 0.88 -18.30
N LEU A 68 -25.99 2.13 -18.08
CA LEU A 68 -26.28 3.23 -19.01
C LEU A 68 -25.59 3.04 -20.38
N HIS A 69 -24.45 2.35 -20.41
CA HIS A 69 -23.64 2.08 -21.61
C HIS A 69 -23.62 0.60 -21.99
N ALA A 70 -24.65 -0.18 -21.61
CA ALA A 70 -24.71 -1.60 -21.94
C ALA A 70 -24.80 -1.84 -23.45
N ASP A 71 -25.46 -0.95 -24.21
CA ASP A 71 -25.53 -0.97 -25.69
C ASP A 71 -25.86 -2.36 -26.29
N GLY A 72 -26.76 -3.12 -25.64
CA GLY A 72 -27.17 -4.47 -26.04
C GLY A 72 -26.33 -5.62 -25.45
N GLU A 73 -25.24 -5.32 -24.74
CA GLU A 73 -24.51 -6.30 -23.93
C GLU A 73 -25.30 -6.67 -22.67
N PRO A 74 -25.22 -7.93 -22.21
CA PRO A 74 -25.94 -8.36 -21.04
C PRO A 74 -25.41 -7.69 -19.76
N VAL A 75 -26.32 -7.08 -19.02
CA VAL A 75 -26.12 -6.52 -17.69
C VAL A 75 -25.88 -7.64 -16.70
N ARG A 76 -24.85 -7.51 -15.87
CA ARG A 76 -24.34 -8.61 -15.04
C ARG A 76 -24.81 -8.52 -13.60
N LEU A 77 -25.37 -9.62 -13.08
CA LEU A 77 -25.71 -9.81 -11.66
C LEU A 77 -24.78 -10.87 -11.04
N PHE A 78 -24.42 -10.70 -9.77
CA PHE A 78 -23.67 -11.69 -9.02
C PHE A 78 -24.59 -12.79 -8.49
N GLU A 79 -24.22 -14.05 -8.74
CA GLU A 79 -24.98 -15.22 -8.27
C GLU A 79 -25.08 -15.28 -6.74
N SER A 80 -24.03 -14.85 -6.04
CA SER A 80 -23.99 -14.77 -4.57
C SER A 80 -24.59 -13.47 -3.99
N GLY A 81 -25.09 -12.58 -4.84
CA GLY A 81 -25.75 -11.35 -4.43
C GLY A 81 -27.20 -11.54 -4.00
N CYS A 82 -27.78 -10.50 -3.41
CA CYS A 82 -29.11 -10.53 -2.82
C CYS A 82 -29.29 -11.57 -1.71
N THR A 83 -28.24 -11.82 -0.94
CA THR A 83 -28.23 -12.78 0.16
C THR A 83 -28.24 -12.07 1.51
N THR A 84 -28.75 -12.76 2.54
CA THR A 84 -28.78 -12.26 3.92
C THR A 84 -28.33 -13.35 4.89
N ASP A 85 -27.96 -12.96 6.10
CA ASP A 85 -27.47 -13.84 7.18
C ASP A 85 -28.47 -14.95 7.59
N LYS A 86 -29.76 -14.76 7.32
CA LYS A 86 -30.84 -15.65 7.81
C LYS A 86 -31.39 -16.62 6.77
N TRP A 87 -31.06 -16.46 5.49
CA TRP A 87 -31.74 -17.17 4.40
C TRP A 87 -30.75 -17.73 3.39
N THR A 88 -31.02 -18.96 2.94
CA THR A 88 -30.18 -19.66 1.96
C THR A 88 -30.54 -19.31 0.52
N ALA A 89 -31.76 -18.84 0.24
CA ALA A 89 -32.21 -18.45 -1.08
C ALA A 89 -32.02 -16.93 -1.31
N PRO A 90 -31.50 -16.49 -2.48
CA PRO A 90 -31.41 -15.09 -2.84
C PRO A 90 -32.78 -14.40 -2.89
N ASN A 91 -32.86 -13.16 -2.41
CA ASN A 91 -34.06 -12.32 -2.46
C ASN A 91 -33.69 -10.83 -2.57
N CYS A 92 -33.72 -10.28 -3.78
CA CYS A 92 -33.36 -8.90 -4.05
C CYS A 92 -34.44 -7.93 -3.56
N THR A 93 -35.72 -8.29 -3.63
CA THR A 93 -36.80 -7.43 -3.13
C THR A 93 -36.57 -7.06 -1.67
N ARG A 94 -36.28 -8.06 -0.83
CA ARG A 94 -35.98 -7.88 0.58
C ARG A 94 -34.62 -7.21 0.79
N THR A 95 -33.58 -7.70 0.13
CA THR A 95 -32.20 -7.22 0.33
C THR A 95 -32.09 -5.73 -0.03
N CYS A 96 -32.66 -5.31 -1.15
CA CYS A 96 -32.58 -3.93 -1.64
C CYS A 96 -33.57 -2.99 -0.93
N SER A 97 -34.58 -3.53 -0.22
CA SER A 97 -35.51 -2.74 0.60
C SER A 97 -34.94 -2.28 1.94
N ASP A 98 -33.84 -2.87 2.41
CA ASP A 98 -33.24 -2.58 3.72
C ASP A 98 -31.75 -2.26 3.57
N ALA A 99 -31.36 -1.07 4.03
CA ALA A 99 -29.96 -0.62 3.95
C ALA A 99 -29.00 -1.57 4.66
N LYS A 100 -29.43 -2.21 5.76
CA LYS A 100 -28.59 -3.16 6.51
C LYS A 100 -28.12 -4.33 5.63
N TYR A 101 -29.00 -4.82 4.77
CA TYR A 101 -28.72 -5.96 3.90
C TYR A 101 -28.15 -5.54 2.54
N MET A 102 -28.64 -4.44 1.98
CA MET A 102 -28.12 -3.90 0.73
C MET A 102 -26.61 -3.65 0.80
N PHE A 103 -26.14 -3.01 1.88
CA PHE A 103 -24.74 -2.61 2.05
C PHE A 103 -23.90 -3.62 2.85
N SER A 104 -24.35 -4.86 3.05
CA SER A 104 -23.60 -5.85 3.84
C SER A 104 -22.47 -6.53 3.07
N SER A 105 -22.55 -6.59 1.74
CA SER A 105 -21.57 -7.20 0.84
C SER A 105 -21.50 -6.46 -0.50
N PRO A 106 -20.35 -6.51 -1.20
CA PRO A 106 -20.24 -5.87 -2.51
C PRO A 106 -21.18 -6.49 -3.54
N GLU A 107 -21.48 -7.79 -3.45
CA GLU A 107 -22.42 -8.48 -4.35
C GLU A 107 -23.87 -7.98 -4.17
N ASN A 108 -24.28 -7.68 -2.94
CA ASN A 108 -25.60 -7.11 -2.66
C ASN A 108 -25.71 -5.69 -3.23
N VAL A 109 -24.71 -4.84 -2.98
CA VAL A 109 -24.66 -3.49 -3.56
C VAL A 109 -24.67 -3.57 -5.08
N TRP A 110 -23.88 -4.47 -5.67
CA TRP A 110 -23.80 -4.67 -7.11
C TRP A 110 -25.18 -5.00 -7.71
N ASN A 111 -25.87 -6.01 -7.19
CA ASN A 111 -27.16 -6.43 -7.73
C ASN A 111 -28.21 -5.34 -7.53
N CYS A 112 -28.30 -4.75 -6.33
CA CYS A 112 -29.29 -3.71 -6.04
C CYS A 112 -29.09 -2.46 -6.91
N MET A 113 -27.85 -1.98 -7.06
CA MET A 113 -27.53 -0.83 -7.91
C MET A 113 -27.84 -1.11 -9.39
N THR A 114 -27.48 -2.31 -9.85
CA THR A 114 -27.67 -2.73 -11.25
C THR A 114 -29.16 -2.83 -11.59
N LEU A 115 -29.93 -3.54 -10.77
CA LEU A 115 -31.37 -3.69 -10.96
C LEU A 115 -32.09 -2.34 -10.89
N ALA A 116 -31.74 -1.49 -9.91
CA ALA A 116 -32.32 -0.16 -9.79
C ALA A 116 -32.04 0.73 -11.01
N ALA A 117 -30.82 0.67 -11.56
CA ALA A 117 -30.46 1.42 -12.76
C ALA A 117 -31.25 0.94 -13.99
N VAL A 118 -31.40 -0.38 -14.18
CA VAL A 118 -32.21 -0.94 -15.28
C VAL A 118 -33.67 -0.51 -15.10
N THR A 119 -34.21 -0.60 -13.90
CA THR A 119 -35.57 -0.15 -13.58
C THR A 119 -35.79 1.33 -13.94
N MET A 120 -34.85 2.22 -13.60
CA MET A 120 -34.96 3.66 -13.93
C MET A 120 -34.99 3.93 -15.44
N GLU A 121 -34.36 3.08 -16.24
CA GLU A 121 -34.32 3.25 -17.70
C GLU A 121 -35.54 2.60 -18.40
N VAL A 122 -36.07 1.51 -17.85
CA VAL A 122 -37.15 0.72 -18.45
C VAL A 122 -38.55 1.20 -18.05
N VAL A 123 -38.79 1.46 -16.75
CA VAL A 123 -40.14 1.80 -16.23
C VAL A 123 -40.77 3.04 -16.88
N PRO A 124 -40.01 4.10 -17.24
CA PRO A 124 -40.57 5.23 -17.99
C PRO A 124 -41.11 4.87 -19.39
N GLY A 125 -40.81 3.67 -19.91
CA GLY A 125 -41.25 3.18 -21.22
C GLY A 125 -40.32 3.52 -22.38
N ASN A 126 -39.14 4.08 -22.10
CA ASN A 126 -38.18 4.51 -23.13
C ASN A 126 -37.27 3.37 -23.62
N LYS A 127 -37.10 2.33 -22.80
CA LYS A 127 -36.27 1.17 -23.10
C LYS A 127 -37.00 -0.11 -22.72
N THR A 128 -36.54 -1.21 -23.29
CA THR A 128 -37.14 -2.54 -23.16
C THR A 128 -36.17 -3.53 -22.53
N VAL A 129 -36.72 -4.52 -21.84
CA VAL A 129 -35.97 -5.63 -21.26
C VAL A 129 -36.48 -6.94 -21.86
N ASP A 130 -35.57 -7.87 -22.10
CA ASP A 130 -35.91 -9.21 -22.55
C ASP A 130 -36.77 -9.93 -21.49
N PRO A 131 -38.04 -10.27 -21.80
CA PRO A 131 -38.97 -10.83 -20.83
C PRO A 131 -38.56 -12.23 -20.35
N ASP A 132 -37.92 -13.02 -21.21
CA ASP A 132 -37.46 -14.37 -20.82
C ASP A 132 -36.28 -14.25 -19.84
N SER A 133 -35.35 -13.34 -20.13
CA SER A 133 -34.22 -13.04 -19.25
C SER A 133 -34.67 -12.43 -17.92
N LEU A 134 -35.65 -11.52 -17.93
CA LEU A 134 -36.20 -10.95 -16.69
C LEU A 134 -36.89 -12.02 -15.84
N LYS A 135 -37.65 -12.92 -16.47
CA LYS A 135 -38.32 -14.03 -15.77
C LYS A 135 -37.31 -14.98 -15.13
N GLU A 136 -36.24 -15.35 -15.83
CA GLU A 136 -35.16 -16.17 -15.27
C GLU A 136 -34.52 -15.50 -14.05
N MET A 137 -34.27 -14.18 -14.11
CA MET A 137 -33.73 -13.45 -12.96
C MET A 137 -34.72 -13.31 -11.81
N ASP A 138 -36.02 -13.18 -12.08
CA ASP A 138 -37.05 -13.16 -11.03
C ASP A 138 -37.17 -14.52 -10.33
N GLU A 139 -37.11 -15.62 -11.08
CA GLU A 139 -37.09 -16.97 -10.51
C GLU A 139 -35.85 -17.23 -9.65
N GLN A 140 -34.69 -16.66 -10.04
CA GLN A 140 -33.44 -16.85 -9.32
C GLN A 140 -33.27 -15.92 -8.11
N PHE A 141 -33.68 -14.66 -8.23
CA PHE A 141 -33.37 -13.60 -7.27
C PHE A 141 -34.58 -12.99 -6.57
N ASP A 142 -35.81 -13.39 -6.90
CA ASP A 142 -37.06 -12.84 -6.35
C ASP A 142 -37.09 -11.30 -6.43
N LEU A 143 -37.34 -10.80 -7.65
CA LEU A 143 -37.43 -9.37 -7.96
C LEU A 143 -38.83 -8.79 -7.64
N GLY A 144 -39.75 -9.62 -7.15
CA GLY A 144 -41.12 -9.23 -6.86
C GLY A 144 -42.03 -9.24 -8.09
N GLY A 145 -41.65 -9.96 -9.15
CA GLY A 145 -42.47 -10.24 -10.33
C GLY A 145 -42.46 -9.16 -11.42
N SER A 146 -41.90 -7.96 -11.18
CA SER A 146 -41.79 -6.89 -12.18
C SER A 146 -40.78 -5.81 -11.81
N LEU A 147 -40.24 -5.09 -12.80
CA LEU A 147 -39.34 -3.96 -12.54
C LEU A 147 -40.08 -2.77 -11.91
N GLU A 148 -41.38 -2.61 -12.15
CA GLU A 148 -42.23 -1.59 -11.50
C GLU A 148 -42.42 -1.87 -10.01
N ALA A 149 -42.50 -3.14 -9.61
CA ALA A 149 -42.49 -3.51 -8.19
C ALA A 149 -41.12 -3.19 -7.56
N PHE A 150 -40.04 -3.44 -8.30
CA PHE A 150 -38.69 -3.13 -7.86
C PHE A 150 -38.44 -1.62 -7.70
N ASP A 151 -39.00 -0.76 -8.56
CA ASP A 151 -38.87 0.70 -8.49
C ASP A 151 -39.37 1.27 -7.14
N LYS A 152 -40.49 0.70 -6.65
CA LYS A 152 -41.11 1.06 -5.36
C LYS A 152 -40.24 0.75 -4.15
N LEU A 153 -39.17 -0.01 -4.32
CA LEU A 153 -38.20 -0.23 -3.26
C LEU A 153 -37.41 1.03 -2.96
N HIS A 154 -37.38 2.04 -3.84
CA HIS A 154 -36.66 3.31 -3.66
C HIS A 154 -35.16 3.12 -3.37
N VAL A 155 -34.51 2.19 -4.08
CA VAL A 155 -33.09 1.84 -3.90
C VAL A 155 -32.21 3.09 -3.96
N PHE A 156 -32.35 3.94 -4.97
CA PHE A 156 -31.52 5.13 -5.11
C PHE A 156 -31.74 6.19 -4.02
N THR A 157 -32.88 6.18 -3.32
CA THR A 157 -33.06 7.03 -2.14
C THR A 157 -32.10 6.60 -1.01
N ARG A 158 -31.92 5.29 -0.81
CA ARG A 158 -30.95 4.75 0.17
C ARG A 158 -29.51 4.97 -0.28
N VAL A 159 -29.22 4.73 -1.56
CA VAL A 159 -27.89 4.98 -2.15
C VAL A 159 -27.49 6.43 -1.90
N ARG A 160 -28.31 7.38 -2.33
CA ARG A 160 -28.06 8.82 -2.14
C ARG A 160 -27.85 9.19 -0.67
N ARG A 161 -28.67 8.65 0.24
CA ARG A 161 -28.51 8.87 1.70
C ARG A 161 -27.18 8.32 2.22
N CYS A 162 -26.81 7.10 1.81
CA CYS A 162 -25.56 6.45 2.18
C CYS A 162 -24.34 7.23 1.66
N PHE A 163 -24.35 7.63 0.39
CA PHE A 163 -23.30 8.47 -0.22
C PHE A 163 -23.16 9.81 0.50
N TRP A 164 -24.27 10.54 0.69
CA TRP A 164 -24.22 11.84 1.36
C TRP A 164 -23.68 11.72 2.79
N GLN A 165 -24.24 10.79 3.59
CA GLN A 165 -23.78 10.62 4.97
C GLN A 165 -22.32 10.17 5.04
N SER A 166 -21.90 9.28 4.14
CA SER A 166 -20.53 8.76 4.10
C SER A 166 -19.50 9.83 3.77
N CYS A 167 -19.80 10.85 2.98
CA CYS A 167 -18.85 11.95 2.72
C CYS A 167 -18.97 13.10 3.71
N SER A 168 -20.14 13.28 4.35
CA SER A 168 -20.38 14.37 5.30
C SER A 168 -19.78 14.14 6.68
N ASP A 169 -19.38 12.89 6.97
CA ASP A 169 -18.66 12.57 8.20
C ASP A 169 -17.25 13.15 8.10
N SER A 170 -16.89 13.98 9.09
CA SER A 170 -15.62 14.71 9.15
C SER A 170 -14.37 13.82 9.04
N LYS A 171 -14.49 12.52 9.32
CA LYS A 171 -13.36 11.57 9.22
C LYS A 171 -12.96 11.21 7.78
N TYR A 172 -13.71 11.66 6.78
CA TYR A 172 -13.45 11.41 5.36
C TYR A 172 -13.11 12.67 4.56
N GLY A 173 -13.02 13.83 5.21
CA GLY A 173 -12.81 15.11 4.55
C GLY A 173 -14.13 15.79 4.20
N ASN A 174 -14.19 16.40 3.01
CA ASN A 174 -15.36 17.15 2.55
C ASN A 174 -16.05 16.40 1.40
N CYS A 175 -17.38 16.50 1.34
CA CYS A 175 -18.12 16.08 0.16
C CYS A 175 -17.74 16.95 -1.05
N ALA A 176 -17.64 16.33 -2.23
CA ALA A 176 -17.55 17.04 -3.49
C ALA A 176 -18.77 17.97 -3.67
N SER A 177 -18.55 19.21 -4.10
CA SER A 177 -19.63 20.20 -4.27
C SER A 177 -20.66 19.75 -5.31
N GLU A 178 -20.25 18.95 -6.29
CA GLU A 178 -21.13 18.38 -7.31
C GLU A 178 -22.15 17.37 -6.74
N LEU A 179 -21.95 16.88 -5.51
CA LEU A 179 -22.92 16.02 -4.82
C LEU A 179 -24.00 16.82 -4.08
N GLU A 180 -23.81 18.14 -3.86
CA GLU A 180 -24.79 18.97 -3.14
C GLU A 180 -26.16 19.01 -3.82
N ASP A 181 -26.18 19.02 -5.15
CA ASP A 181 -27.42 18.97 -5.94
C ASP A 181 -28.26 17.73 -5.58
N PHE A 182 -27.60 16.60 -5.31
CA PHE A 182 -28.24 15.35 -4.94
C PHE A 182 -28.51 15.21 -3.44
N ARG A 183 -28.25 16.23 -2.63
CA ARG A 183 -28.60 16.21 -1.20
C ARG A 183 -30.11 16.19 -1.01
N CYS A 184 -30.80 17.09 -1.72
CA CYS A 184 -32.25 17.27 -1.62
C CYS A 184 -32.96 16.65 -2.83
N ASP A 185 -32.38 16.75 -4.02
CA ASP A 185 -33.06 16.31 -5.24
C ASP A 185 -32.95 14.79 -5.44
N PRO A 186 -34.09 14.10 -5.67
CA PRO A 186 -34.08 12.66 -5.86
C PRO A 186 -33.37 12.29 -7.16
N VAL A 187 -32.69 11.14 -7.15
CA VAL A 187 -32.22 10.52 -8.38
C VAL A 187 -33.45 10.03 -9.14
N SER A 188 -33.50 10.37 -10.42
CA SER A 188 -34.61 10.16 -11.34
C SER A 188 -34.07 9.76 -12.72
N PRO A 189 -34.90 9.22 -13.63
CA PRO A 189 -34.47 8.89 -14.98
C PRO A 189 -33.82 10.07 -15.73
N GLY A 190 -34.25 11.31 -15.43
CA GLY A 190 -33.73 12.52 -16.09
C GLY A 190 -32.33 12.95 -15.64
N ASN A 191 -31.89 12.57 -14.43
CA ASN A 191 -30.61 13.02 -13.84
C ASN A 191 -29.68 11.88 -13.40
N ILE A 192 -30.05 10.61 -13.64
CA ILE A 192 -29.23 9.44 -13.27
C ILE A 192 -27.83 9.47 -13.91
N LYS A 193 -27.71 10.02 -15.14
CA LYS A 193 -26.42 10.21 -15.83
C LYS A 193 -25.53 11.22 -15.12
N ASP A 194 -26.10 12.31 -14.62
CA ASP A 194 -25.35 13.28 -13.83
C ASP A 194 -24.94 12.69 -12.48
N PHE A 195 -25.83 11.93 -11.84
CA PHE A 195 -25.50 11.22 -10.61
C PHE A 195 -24.34 10.23 -10.80
N ASP A 196 -24.38 9.41 -11.86
CA ASP A 196 -23.28 8.50 -12.23
C ASP A 196 -21.95 9.24 -12.41
N ARG A 197 -21.98 10.37 -13.15
CA ARG A 197 -20.79 11.20 -13.36
C ARG A 197 -20.21 11.69 -12.03
N VAL A 198 -21.05 12.18 -11.12
CA VAL A 198 -20.60 12.69 -9.82
C VAL A 198 -20.01 11.58 -8.96
N ILE A 199 -20.70 10.44 -8.81
CA ILE A 199 -20.20 9.35 -7.96
C ILE A 199 -18.93 8.70 -8.50
N ASN A 200 -18.77 8.62 -9.82
CA ASN A 200 -17.63 7.94 -10.44
C ASN A 200 -16.38 8.82 -10.50
N TYR A 201 -16.53 10.14 -10.74
CA TYR A 201 -15.40 11.03 -10.99
C TYR A 201 -15.10 12.04 -9.89
N ALA A 202 -16.12 12.60 -9.23
CA ALA A 202 -15.93 13.68 -8.25
C ALA A 202 -15.89 13.16 -6.81
N TYR A 203 -16.67 12.12 -6.50
CA TYR A 203 -16.91 11.69 -5.12
C TYR A 203 -15.65 11.36 -4.32
N CYS A 204 -14.69 10.66 -4.92
CA CYS A 204 -13.44 10.26 -4.25
C CYS A 204 -12.29 11.27 -4.42
N ARG A 205 -12.52 12.42 -5.07
CA ARG A 205 -11.46 13.41 -5.35
C ARG A 205 -10.87 14.01 -4.09
N ASP A 206 -11.74 14.35 -3.14
CA ASP A 206 -11.42 15.06 -1.91
C ASP A 206 -11.43 14.13 -0.69
N ALA A 207 -11.29 12.81 -0.93
CA ALA A 207 -11.24 11.81 0.13
C ALA A 207 -9.99 11.99 1.00
N ASP A 208 -10.18 12.08 2.30
CA ASP A 208 -9.08 12.20 3.26
C ASP A 208 -8.17 10.97 3.19
N LEU A 209 -6.85 11.23 3.22
CA LEU A 209 -5.83 10.19 3.32
C LEU A 209 -5.88 9.49 4.68
N GLY A 210 -6.51 10.08 5.69
CA GLY A 210 -6.75 9.45 6.99
C GLY A 210 -5.44 8.99 7.65
N VAL A 211 -4.47 9.89 7.74
CA VAL A 211 -3.16 9.63 8.35
C VAL A 211 -3.34 9.42 9.85
N ASP A 212 -2.98 8.24 10.34
CA ASP A 212 -3.07 7.92 11.76
C ASP A 212 -1.92 8.63 12.51
N SER A 213 -2.27 9.46 13.49
CA SER A 213 -1.29 10.20 14.30
C SER A 213 -0.32 9.28 15.05
N ASP A 214 -0.74 8.05 15.37
CA ASP A 214 0.05 7.10 16.14
C ASP A 214 1.08 6.36 15.27
N ILE A 215 0.89 6.37 13.94
CA ILE A 215 1.79 5.73 12.98
C ILE A 215 2.65 6.78 12.25
N ALA A 216 2.01 7.86 11.82
CA ALA A 216 2.55 8.84 10.89
C ALA A 216 2.36 10.29 11.38
N GLY A 217 2.10 10.48 12.67
CA GLY A 217 1.88 11.80 13.23
C GLY A 217 3.12 12.70 13.22
N PRO A 218 2.92 14.02 13.41
CA PRO A 218 4.00 15.01 13.43
C PRO A 218 5.12 14.67 14.39
N GLY A 219 4.77 14.21 15.60
CA GLY A 219 5.75 13.88 16.63
C GLY A 219 6.71 12.79 16.18
N ILE A 220 6.21 11.75 15.50
CA ILE A 220 7.03 10.65 14.99
C ILE A 220 7.94 11.15 13.88
N LEU A 221 7.41 11.90 12.92
CA LEU A 221 8.19 12.45 11.81
C LEU A 221 9.31 13.38 12.30
N VAL A 222 8.99 14.29 13.21
CA VAL A 222 9.97 15.22 13.81
C VAL A 222 11.01 14.46 14.63
N ALA A 223 10.61 13.45 15.39
CA ALA A 223 11.55 12.61 16.14
C ALA A 223 12.59 11.97 15.20
N TYR A 224 12.17 11.42 14.07
CA TYR A 224 13.08 10.87 13.06
C TYR A 224 13.99 11.95 12.44
N MET A 225 13.47 13.13 12.12
CA MET A 225 14.31 14.24 11.61
C MET A 225 15.39 14.65 12.61
N VAL A 226 15.03 14.77 13.89
CA VAL A 226 15.97 15.11 14.97
C VAL A 226 17.01 13.99 15.12
N GLN A 227 16.59 12.73 15.11
CA GLN A 227 17.51 11.58 15.19
C GLN A 227 18.51 11.55 14.03
N ILE A 228 18.06 11.76 12.79
CA ILE A 228 18.94 11.81 11.61
C ILE A 228 19.91 12.99 11.70
N THR A 229 19.41 14.17 12.08
CA THR A 229 20.23 15.37 12.21
C THR A 229 21.31 15.20 13.29
N LEU A 230 20.94 14.66 14.44
CA LEU A 230 21.88 14.33 15.51
C LEU A 230 22.91 13.28 15.06
N ALA A 231 22.49 12.27 14.28
CA ALA A 231 23.40 11.27 13.74
C ALA A 231 24.46 11.90 12.81
N LEU A 232 24.05 12.82 11.93
CA LEU A 232 24.96 13.55 11.05
C LEU A 232 25.93 14.43 11.84
N ILE A 233 25.45 15.18 12.84
CA ILE A 233 26.28 16.04 13.68
C ILE A 233 27.31 15.20 14.46
N LEU A 234 26.85 14.16 15.15
CA LEU A 234 27.72 13.31 15.96
C LEU A 234 28.74 12.54 15.11
N ALA A 235 28.34 12.05 13.94
CA ALA A 235 29.28 11.45 12.99
C ALA A 235 30.33 12.47 12.52
N GLY A 236 29.92 13.69 12.16
CA GLY A 236 30.84 14.77 11.77
C GLY A 236 31.85 15.11 12.86
N LEU A 237 31.39 15.26 14.11
CA LEU A 237 32.25 15.50 15.28
C LEU A 237 33.19 14.32 15.55
N PHE A 238 32.69 13.09 15.40
CA PHE A 238 33.50 11.89 15.55
C PHE A 238 34.63 11.88 14.53
N TRP A 239 34.33 12.07 13.25
CA TRP A 239 35.32 12.06 12.19
C TRP A 239 36.31 13.23 12.27
N ALA A 240 35.86 14.42 12.66
CA ALA A 240 36.74 15.57 12.88
C ALA A 240 37.77 15.32 13.98
N THR A 241 37.37 14.62 15.06
CA THR A 241 38.23 14.38 16.23
C THR A 241 39.04 13.08 16.14
N TYR A 242 38.53 12.06 15.45
CA TYR A 242 39.19 10.75 15.28
C TYR A 242 40.36 10.77 14.29
N GLN A 243 40.48 11.82 13.46
CA GLN A 243 41.51 11.98 12.41
C GLN A 243 41.70 10.74 11.49
N PRO A 244 40.65 10.27 10.81
CA PRO A 244 40.75 9.12 9.89
C PRO A 244 41.67 9.41 8.69
N TRP A 245 41.78 10.68 8.29
CA TRP A 245 42.54 11.12 7.12
C TRP A 245 44.06 10.92 7.29
N GLN A 246 44.57 11.05 8.52
CA GLN A 246 45.96 10.73 8.84
C GLN A 246 46.23 9.23 8.60
N ARG A 247 45.33 8.35 9.03
CA ARG A 247 45.46 6.89 8.80
C ARG A 247 45.28 6.50 7.34
N PHE A 248 44.36 7.12 6.60
CA PHE A 248 44.20 6.88 5.17
C PHE A 248 45.44 7.31 4.38
N LYS A 249 46.04 8.46 4.71
CA LYS A 249 47.30 8.93 4.12
C LYS A 249 48.46 7.97 4.42
N THR A 250 48.57 7.48 5.66
CA THR A 250 49.59 6.50 6.04
C THR A 250 49.38 5.15 5.33
N MET A 251 48.13 4.69 5.21
CA MET A 251 47.79 3.39 4.59
C MET A 251 47.95 3.41 3.07
N THR A 252 47.58 4.50 2.38
CA THR A 252 47.83 4.68 0.95
C THR A 252 49.32 4.80 0.64
N THR A 253 50.08 5.49 1.49
CA THR A 253 51.55 5.56 1.37
C THR A 253 52.16 4.17 1.52
N GLN A 254 51.79 3.40 2.55
CA GLN A 254 52.27 2.03 2.77
C GLN A 254 51.89 1.07 1.63
N PHE A 255 50.71 1.23 1.03
CA PHE A 255 50.28 0.41 -0.11
C PHE A 255 51.05 0.74 -1.39
N LEU A 256 51.32 2.04 -1.65
CA LEU A 256 52.24 2.45 -2.70
C LEU A 256 53.65 1.88 -2.46
N THR A 257 54.15 1.88 -1.22
CA THR A 257 55.47 1.33 -0.90
C THR A 257 55.53 -0.18 -1.11
N VAL A 258 54.47 -0.92 -0.80
CA VAL A 258 54.38 -2.38 -1.03
C VAL A 258 54.28 -2.74 -2.52
N PHE A 259 53.64 -1.89 -3.33
CA PHE A 259 53.57 -2.10 -4.79
C PHE A 259 54.83 -1.61 -5.53
N ILE A 260 55.60 -0.68 -4.96
CA ILE A 260 56.78 -0.08 -5.61
C ILE A 260 58.11 -0.71 -5.15
N CYS A 261 58.22 -1.23 -3.92
CA CYS A 261 59.44 -1.86 -3.42
C CYS A 261 59.23 -3.34 -3.08
N ALA A 262 59.43 -4.20 -4.08
CA ALA A 262 59.63 -5.63 -3.89
C ALA A 262 61.09 -5.97 -3.49
N SER A 263 61.66 -5.29 -2.49
CA SER A 263 62.74 -5.81 -1.65
C SER A 263 63.13 -4.78 -0.60
N MET A 264 62.89 -5.07 0.67
CA MET A 264 63.92 -5.02 1.73
C MET A 264 63.30 -5.33 3.10
N SER A 265 63.87 -6.39 3.69
CA SER A 265 64.24 -6.61 5.08
C SER A 265 63.35 -6.10 6.23
N GLU A 266 63.05 -7.07 7.10
CA GLU A 266 62.63 -6.95 8.49
C GLU A 266 62.99 -5.63 9.16
N THR A 267 62.01 -4.77 9.30
CA THR A 267 61.89 -3.94 10.49
C THR A 267 60.42 -3.91 10.86
N ILE A 268 60.03 -4.86 11.72
CA ILE A 268 58.78 -4.78 12.48
C ILE A 268 58.94 -3.58 13.41
N THR A 269 58.65 -2.39 12.87
CA THR A 269 58.34 -1.24 13.67
C THR A 269 57.01 -1.54 14.32
N GLN A 270 57.03 -1.76 15.63
CA GLN A 270 55.86 -1.66 16.50
C GLN A 270 55.03 -0.47 16.02
N ILE A 271 53.91 -0.74 15.37
CA ILE A 271 52.91 0.28 15.08
C ILE A 271 52.33 0.64 16.43
N SER A 272 52.96 1.68 17.00
CA SER A 272 52.46 2.68 17.92
C SER A 272 51.15 2.30 18.59
N ALA A 273 51.26 2.10 19.90
CA ALA A 273 50.22 2.34 20.88
C ALA A 273 49.19 3.33 20.34
N SER A 274 47.95 2.88 20.21
CA SER A 274 46.81 3.73 19.92
C SER A 274 46.88 4.93 20.86
N LYS A 275 47.11 6.14 20.33
CA LYS A 275 46.98 7.36 21.14
C LYS A 275 45.64 7.27 21.87
N PRO A 276 45.59 7.53 23.19
CA PRO A 276 44.33 7.56 23.91
C PRO A 276 43.41 8.53 23.18
N ALA A 277 42.21 8.06 22.82
CA ALA A 277 41.22 8.91 22.17
C ALA A 277 41.04 10.18 23.01
N ASN A 278 41.04 11.36 22.39
CA ASN A 278 40.82 12.61 23.10
C ASN A 278 39.51 12.53 23.89
N ARG A 279 39.43 13.17 25.07
CA ARG A 279 38.22 13.16 25.94
C ARG A 279 36.95 13.51 25.16
N VAL A 280 37.07 14.42 24.18
CA VAL A 280 35.97 14.81 23.28
C VAL A 280 35.51 13.64 22.40
N THR A 281 36.43 12.87 21.81
CA THR A 281 36.10 11.68 21.00
C THR A 281 35.42 10.60 21.84
N LEU A 282 35.83 10.41 23.10
CA LEU A 282 35.16 9.51 24.04
C LEU A 282 33.74 9.99 24.40
N ALA A 283 33.55 11.29 24.63
CA ALA A 283 32.24 11.86 24.91
C ALA A 283 31.29 11.75 23.70
N VAL A 284 31.76 12.08 22.50
CA VAL A 284 31.00 11.93 21.24
C VAL A 284 30.65 10.46 21.01
N HIS A 285 31.56 9.53 21.29
CA HIS A 285 31.28 8.10 21.18
C HIS A 285 30.20 7.62 22.15
N SER A 286 30.23 8.08 23.40
CA SER A 286 29.15 7.80 24.37
C SER A 286 27.80 8.30 23.85
N ALA A 287 27.75 9.54 23.35
CA ALA A 287 26.54 10.12 22.78
C ALA A 287 26.04 9.35 21.54
N ILE A 288 26.95 8.89 20.66
CA ILE A 288 26.59 8.02 19.52
C ILE A 288 25.99 6.71 20.03
N SER A 289 26.56 6.11 21.07
CA SER A 289 26.04 4.86 21.63
C SER A 289 24.63 5.02 22.19
N GLU A 290 24.36 6.11 22.91
CA GLU A 290 23.03 6.41 23.45
C GLU A 290 22.01 6.72 22.34
N LEU A 291 22.43 7.49 21.32
CA LEU A 291 21.57 7.79 20.17
C LEU A 291 21.21 6.52 19.39
N GLN A 292 22.17 5.62 19.17
CA GLN A 292 21.91 4.36 18.48
C GLN A 292 20.97 3.44 19.26
N GLU A 293 21.04 3.44 20.59
CA GLU A 293 20.10 2.71 21.43
C GLU A 293 18.68 3.27 21.29
N ALA A 294 18.53 4.59 21.31
CA ALA A 294 17.26 5.25 21.05
C ALA A 294 16.73 4.93 19.65
N GLN A 295 17.53 5.09 18.59
CA GLN A 295 17.16 4.77 17.21
C GLN A 295 16.72 3.31 17.07
N THR A 296 17.42 2.38 17.72
CA THR A 296 17.07 0.96 17.67
C THR A 296 15.74 0.69 18.38
N ALA A 297 15.50 1.32 19.54
CA ALA A 297 14.21 1.22 20.22
C ALA A 297 13.05 1.76 19.35
N PHE A 298 13.22 2.92 18.71
CA PHE A 298 12.23 3.48 17.78
C PHE A 298 11.96 2.55 16.59
N CYS A 299 13.02 2.01 15.98
CA CYS A 299 12.91 1.08 14.85
C CYS A 299 12.18 -0.22 15.25
N ILE A 300 12.42 -0.75 16.45
CA ILE A 300 11.70 -1.91 16.99
C ILE A 300 10.22 -1.59 17.18
N VAL A 301 9.88 -0.43 17.75
CA VAL A 301 8.48 -0.02 17.97
C VAL A 301 7.74 0.11 16.65
N ILE A 302 8.30 0.82 15.66
CA ILE A 302 7.69 0.93 14.33
C ILE A 302 7.58 -0.44 13.65
N GLY A 303 8.60 -1.29 13.76
CA GLY A 303 8.56 -2.66 13.24
C GLY A 303 7.47 -3.51 13.89
N ALA A 304 7.27 -3.38 15.21
CA ALA A 304 6.22 -4.07 15.94
C ALA A 304 4.83 -3.56 15.55
N ILE A 305 4.64 -2.24 15.42
CA ILE A 305 3.40 -1.63 14.92
C ILE A 305 3.08 -2.17 13.54
N LEU A 306 4.05 -2.15 12.62
CA LEU A 306 3.83 -2.64 11.26
C LEU A 306 3.38 -4.11 11.25
N ILE A 307 4.04 -4.95 12.05
CA ILE A 307 3.69 -6.38 12.15
C ILE A 307 2.30 -6.53 12.77
N CYS A 308 2.05 -5.99 13.96
CA CYS A 308 0.79 -6.18 14.68
C CYS A 308 -0.41 -5.59 13.93
N ALA A 309 -0.25 -4.40 13.36
CA ALA A 309 -1.32 -3.69 12.67
C ALA A 309 -1.56 -4.31 11.28
N PHE A 310 -0.53 -4.62 10.50
CA PHE A 310 -0.70 -4.94 9.08
C PHE A 310 -0.60 -6.44 8.71
N THR A 311 -0.24 -7.34 9.65
CA THR A 311 -0.27 -8.79 9.41
C THR A 311 -1.62 -9.47 9.71
N GLY A 312 -2.58 -8.72 10.24
CA GLY A 312 -3.95 -9.20 10.49
C GLY A 312 -4.12 -10.13 11.70
N ILE A 313 -3.19 -10.11 12.65
CA ILE A 313 -3.23 -10.96 13.86
C ILE A 313 -4.02 -10.30 14.99
N THR A 314 -3.90 -8.98 15.18
CA THR A 314 -4.43 -8.31 16.37
C THR A 314 -5.22 -7.03 16.09
N GLY A 315 -5.19 -6.48 14.87
CA GLY A 315 -5.85 -5.20 14.52
C GLY A 315 -5.35 -3.99 15.32
N LEU A 316 -4.28 -4.17 16.11
CA LEU A 316 -3.80 -3.23 17.11
C LEU A 316 -3.12 -2.06 16.40
N GLY A 317 -3.60 -0.84 16.64
CA GLY A 317 -3.13 0.37 15.94
C GLY A 317 -3.86 0.71 14.64
N LEU A 318 -5.01 0.07 14.36
CA LEU A 318 -5.87 0.40 13.21
C LEU A 318 -7.18 1.11 13.64
N ALA A 319 -7.28 1.58 14.89
CA ALA A 319 -8.52 2.12 15.46
C ALA A 319 -9.01 3.40 14.76
N ASN A 320 -8.09 4.22 14.22
CA ASN A 320 -8.47 5.44 13.48
C ASN A 320 -8.54 5.22 11.97
N ILE A 321 -8.36 3.99 11.48
CA ILE A 321 -8.43 3.71 10.05
C ILE A 321 -9.89 3.57 9.63
N SER A 322 -10.31 4.52 8.79
CA SER A 322 -11.69 4.66 8.33
C SER A 322 -11.89 4.26 6.85
N SER A 323 -10.80 4.06 6.09
CA SER A 323 -10.83 3.74 4.66
C SER A 323 -9.68 2.83 4.21
N VAL A 324 -9.85 2.17 3.06
CA VAL A 324 -8.79 1.40 2.40
C VAL A 324 -7.62 2.28 1.97
N LEU A 325 -7.90 3.52 1.56
CA LEU A 325 -6.88 4.50 1.23
C LEU A 325 -6.01 4.83 2.46
N SER A 326 -6.65 5.12 3.60
CA SER A 326 -5.97 5.34 4.88
C SER A 326 -5.12 4.15 5.30
N TYR A 327 -5.65 2.93 5.16
CA TYR A 327 -4.89 1.72 5.43
C TYR A 327 -3.60 1.64 4.58
N SER A 328 -3.71 1.88 3.27
CA SER A 328 -2.57 1.81 2.35
C SER A 328 -1.52 2.89 2.63
N VAL A 329 -1.95 4.13 2.90
CA VAL A 329 -1.06 5.27 3.17
C VAL A 329 -0.30 5.07 4.47
N ASN A 330 -0.99 4.68 5.55
CA ASN A 330 -0.35 4.44 6.85
C ASN A 330 0.64 3.26 6.79
N HIS A 331 0.31 2.20 6.05
CA HIS A 331 1.22 1.09 5.80
C HIS A 331 2.52 1.57 5.12
N ASP A 332 2.39 2.38 4.07
CA ASP A 332 3.54 2.88 3.31
C ASP A 332 4.41 3.84 4.12
N ILE A 333 3.81 4.71 4.93
CA ILE A 333 4.55 5.60 5.83
C ILE A 333 5.29 4.79 6.90
N ALA A 334 4.62 3.85 7.56
CA ALA A 334 5.23 2.99 8.57
C ALA A 334 6.43 2.20 7.99
N PHE A 335 6.27 1.66 6.78
CA PHE A 335 7.36 1.00 6.07
C PHE A 335 8.52 1.96 5.77
N GLY A 336 8.23 3.16 5.25
CA GLY A 336 9.24 4.19 5.00
C GLY A 336 10.03 4.54 6.26
N LEU A 337 9.34 4.80 7.37
CA LEU A 337 9.94 5.09 8.67
C LEU A 337 10.83 3.94 9.18
N LEU A 338 10.42 2.69 8.99
CA LEU A 338 11.22 1.52 9.34
C LEU A 338 12.54 1.50 8.55
N VAL A 339 12.48 1.76 7.24
CA VAL A 339 13.68 1.82 6.39
C VAL A 339 14.58 3.00 6.78
N VAL A 340 14.01 4.18 7.06
CA VAL A 340 14.76 5.36 7.55
C VAL A 340 15.46 5.04 8.87
N GLY A 341 14.77 4.42 9.83
CA GLY A 341 15.33 3.99 11.11
C GLY A 341 16.49 3.02 10.92
N ALA A 342 16.29 1.99 10.11
CA ALA A 342 17.33 1.02 9.77
C ALA A 342 18.55 1.66 9.09
N CYS A 343 18.36 2.62 8.18
CA CYS A 343 19.45 3.40 7.57
C CYS A 343 20.27 4.15 8.63
N SER A 344 19.60 4.85 9.55
CA SER A 344 20.26 5.65 10.59
C SER A 344 21.11 4.81 11.53
N ILE A 345 20.61 3.61 11.89
CA ILE A 345 21.33 2.63 12.71
C ILE A 345 22.59 2.13 11.99
N ALA A 346 22.45 1.77 10.71
CA ALA A 346 23.56 1.30 9.88
C ALA A 346 24.67 2.37 9.73
N PHE A 347 24.28 3.64 9.52
CA PHE A 347 25.21 4.75 9.33
C PHE A 347 26.14 5.02 10.52
N LEU A 348 25.62 4.95 11.76
CA LEU A 348 26.42 5.26 12.96
C LEU A 348 27.30 4.10 13.45
N LYS A 349 27.07 2.89 12.96
CA LYS A 349 27.78 1.68 13.41
C LYS A 349 29.31 1.73 13.25
N PRO A 350 29.88 2.21 12.12
CA PRO A 350 31.33 2.33 11.95
C PRO A 350 31.96 3.26 13.00
N CYS A 351 31.28 4.34 13.38
CA CYS A 351 31.76 5.27 14.41
C CYS A 351 31.83 4.58 15.77
N ARG A 352 30.81 3.79 16.11
CA ARG A 352 30.76 3.03 17.37
C ARG A 352 31.85 1.97 17.46
N GLN A 353 32.08 1.20 16.40
CA GLN A 353 33.05 0.09 16.42
C GLN A 353 34.50 0.56 16.60
N ARG A 354 34.83 1.77 16.11
CA ARG A 354 36.21 2.28 16.06
C ARG A 354 36.82 2.71 17.39
N VAL A 355 36.04 2.79 18.47
CA VAL A 355 36.53 3.18 19.81
C VAL A 355 36.74 1.97 20.75
N GLY A 356 36.06 0.85 20.51
CA GLY A 356 36.32 -0.44 21.19
C GLY A 356 36.03 -0.48 22.71
N LYS A 357 35.65 -1.66 23.22
CA LYS A 357 35.54 -2.16 24.62
C LYS A 357 34.95 -1.33 25.78
N TYR A 358 34.76 -0.01 25.69
CA TYR A 358 34.68 0.82 26.90
C TYR A 358 33.30 1.21 27.44
N VAL A 359 32.17 0.91 26.76
CA VAL A 359 30.91 1.60 27.13
C VAL A 359 29.70 0.70 27.41
N LYS A 360 29.43 -0.41 26.69
CA LYS A 360 28.29 -1.32 26.99
C LYS A 360 28.53 -2.75 26.48
N SER A 361 27.84 -3.74 27.06
CA SER A 361 27.85 -5.13 26.57
C SER A 361 27.41 -5.19 25.11
N ARG A 362 28.22 -5.82 24.26
CA ARG A 362 27.99 -5.91 22.80
C ARG A 362 26.64 -6.56 22.44
N LEU A 363 26.21 -7.53 23.25
CA LEU A 363 24.93 -8.23 23.12
C LEU A 363 23.71 -7.31 23.23
N VAL A 364 23.79 -6.27 24.07
CA VAL A 364 22.69 -5.30 24.29
C VAL A 364 22.35 -4.53 23.01
N PHE A 365 23.24 -4.51 22.02
CA PHE A 365 23.00 -3.84 20.75
C PHE A 365 22.77 -4.79 19.58
N THR A 366 23.52 -5.90 19.52
CA THR A 366 23.40 -6.86 18.43
C THR A 366 22.02 -7.52 18.42
N ILE A 367 21.44 -7.81 19.59
CA ILE A 367 20.09 -8.42 19.68
C ILE A 367 19.01 -7.46 19.16
N PRO A 368 18.89 -6.21 19.66
CA PRO A 368 17.95 -5.22 19.11
C PRO A 368 18.15 -4.94 17.61
N MET A 369 19.40 -4.85 17.14
CA MET A 369 19.70 -4.66 15.73
C MET A 369 19.22 -5.84 14.88
N ALA A 370 19.50 -7.08 15.31
CA ALA A 370 19.02 -8.28 14.62
C ALA A 370 17.48 -8.33 14.60
N PHE A 371 16.81 -7.97 15.70
CA PHE A 371 15.36 -7.87 15.74
C PHE A 371 14.84 -6.83 14.74
N SER A 372 15.39 -5.61 14.74
CA SER A 372 15.01 -4.55 13.80
C SER A 372 15.20 -4.95 12.33
N TRP A 373 16.27 -5.70 12.04
CA TRP A 373 16.51 -6.22 10.70
C TRP A 373 15.49 -7.29 10.31
N ASN A 374 15.16 -8.22 11.21
CA ASN A 374 14.11 -9.22 10.99
C ASN A 374 12.75 -8.55 10.74
N SER A 375 12.38 -7.53 11.52
CA SER A 375 11.16 -6.76 11.29
C SER A 375 11.16 -6.11 9.89
N THR A 376 12.30 -5.55 9.47
CA THR A 376 12.45 -4.97 8.12
C THR A 376 12.32 -6.03 7.02
N ILE A 377 12.86 -7.24 7.22
CA ILE A 377 12.72 -8.36 6.26
C ILE A 377 11.26 -8.76 6.13
N VAL A 378 10.57 -8.97 7.26
CA VAL A 378 9.15 -9.35 7.27
C VAL A 378 8.31 -8.26 6.58
N ALA A 379 8.52 -7.00 6.96
CA ALA A 379 7.87 -5.84 6.35
C ALA A 379 8.06 -5.78 4.83
N HIS A 380 9.30 -5.95 4.36
CA HIS A 380 9.63 -5.89 2.94
C HIS A 380 9.05 -7.09 2.18
N ALA A 381 9.07 -8.29 2.77
CA ALA A 381 8.44 -9.47 2.17
C ALA A 381 6.91 -9.30 2.03
N LEU A 382 6.25 -8.73 3.04
CA LEU A 382 4.81 -8.43 2.99
C LEU A 382 4.48 -7.43 1.87
N LYS A 383 5.28 -6.35 1.77
CA LYS A 383 5.12 -5.34 0.73
C LYS A 383 5.39 -5.89 -0.68
N ALA A 384 6.46 -6.68 -0.85
CA ALA A 384 6.85 -7.26 -2.14
C ALA A 384 5.89 -8.36 -2.62
N GLY A 385 5.31 -9.13 -1.69
CA GLY A 385 4.32 -10.16 -1.99
C GLY A 385 2.94 -9.62 -2.34
N GLY A 386 2.73 -8.30 -2.33
CA GLY A 386 1.40 -7.70 -2.50
C GLY A 386 0.41 -8.14 -1.41
N SER A 387 0.93 -8.64 -0.27
CA SER A 387 0.14 -9.11 0.86
C SER A 387 -0.30 -7.91 1.69
N TRP A 388 -1.12 -7.05 1.07
CA TRP A 388 -1.81 -5.94 1.70
C TRP A 388 -2.85 -6.50 2.68
N ALA A 389 -2.42 -6.79 3.92
CA ALA A 389 -3.29 -7.35 4.95
C ALA A 389 -3.99 -8.67 4.58
N ASN A 390 -4.77 -9.17 5.54
CA ASN A 390 -5.93 -9.99 5.23
C ASN A 390 -7.09 -9.05 4.81
N PRO A 391 -7.54 -9.07 3.55
CA PRO A 391 -8.56 -8.13 3.06
C PRO A 391 -9.86 -8.19 3.87
N ARG A 392 -10.23 -9.38 4.38
CA ARG A 392 -11.45 -9.56 5.19
C ARG A 392 -11.33 -8.90 6.55
N HIS A 393 -10.17 -9.00 7.17
CA HIS A 393 -9.91 -8.38 8.47
C HIS A 393 -10.03 -6.86 8.39
N LEU A 394 -9.55 -6.23 7.30
CA LEU A 394 -9.76 -4.80 7.10
C LEU A 394 -11.25 -4.44 6.98
N ILE A 395 -12.05 -5.24 6.27
CA ILE A 395 -13.51 -4.99 6.18
C ILE A 395 -14.18 -5.06 7.55
N GLU A 396 -13.74 -5.98 8.42
CA GLU A 396 -14.25 -6.07 9.80
C GLU A 396 -13.90 -4.81 10.60
N ILE A 397 -12.66 -4.34 10.52
CA ILE A 397 -12.23 -3.08 11.16
C ILE A 397 -13.03 -1.89 10.63
N LEU A 398 -13.26 -1.82 9.31
CA LEU A 398 -14.09 -0.77 8.72
C LEU A 398 -15.54 -0.86 9.19
N ARG A 399 -16.10 -2.06 9.39
CA ARG A 399 -17.45 -2.19 9.97
C ARG A 399 -17.53 -1.62 11.38
N GLU A 400 -16.45 -1.70 12.14
CA GLU A 400 -16.40 -1.14 13.51
C GLU A 400 -16.15 0.37 13.50
N ASN A 401 -15.18 0.86 12.72
CA ASN A 401 -14.72 2.26 12.80
C ASN A 401 -15.41 3.20 11.79
N ALA A 402 -15.96 2.62 10.71
CA ALA A 402 -16.44 3.33 9.54
C ALA A 402 -17.93 3.07 9.23
N ALA A 403 -18.70 2.52 10.18
CA ALA A 403 -20.13 2.33 10.03
C ALA A 403 -20.87 3.67 9.77
N VAL A 404 -21.77 3.66 8.80
CA VAL A 404 -22.63 4.79 8.44
C VAL A 404 -24.09 4.37 8.57
N GLU A 405 -24.89 5.13 9.34
CA GLU A 405 -26.29 4.81 9.61
C GLU A 405 -27.12 4.69 8.31
N GLY A 406 -26.92 5.62 7.37
CA GLY A 406 -27.57 5.64 6.07
C GLY A 406 -27.19 4.46 5.17
N CYS A 407 -26.07 3.79 5.47
CA CYS A 407 -25.64 2.55 4.86
C CYS A 407 -26.02 1.33 5.72
N GLY A 408 -26.97 1.47 6.66
CA GLY A 408 -27.43 0.38 7.52
C GLY A 408 -26.39 -0.09 8.54
N ASN A 409 -25.53 0.81 9.02
CA ASN A 409 -24.38 0.53 9.88
C ASN A 409 -23.31 -0.35 9.22
N ASN A 410 -23.21 -0.31 7.89
CA ASN A 410 -22.07 -0.84 7.15
C ASN A 410 -21.13 0.30 6.70
N PRO A 411 -19.89 -0.01 6.27
CA PRO A 411 -18.98 0.98 5.72
C PRO A 411 -19.55 1.60 4.45
N GLY A 412 -19.50 2.94 4.40
CA GLY A 412 -19.97 3.70 3.26
C GLY A 412 -18.98 3.73 2.09
N PRO A 413 -19.39 4.32 0.96
CA PRO A 413 -18.55 4.42 -0.24
C PRO A 413 -17.21 5.13 -0.03
N MET A 414 -17.11 6.10 0.91
CA MET A 414 -15.82 6.77 1.19
C MET A 414 -14.76 5.79 1.71
N SER A 415 -15.15 4.73 2.43
CA SER A 415 -14.22 3.70 2.89
C SER A 415 -13.56 2.92 1.76
N PHE A 416 -14.16 2.93 0.56
CA PHE A 416 -13.74 2.14 -0.60
C PHE A 416 -13.32 3.00 -1.79
N CYS A 417 -12.99 4.27 -1.55
CA CYS A 417 -12.36 5.12 -2.55
C CYS A 417 -10.96 4.57 -2.90
N LEU A 418 -10.91 3.76 -3.96
CA LEU A 418 -9.67 3.23 -4.53
C LEU A 418 -9.14 4.08 -5.70
N GLY A 419 -9.80 5.17 -6.07
CA GLY A 419 -9.47 5.99 -7.25
C GLY A 419 -7.96 6.28 -7.39
N PRO A 420 -7.30 6.80 -6.36
CA PRO A 420 -5.85 6.97 -6.38
C PRO A 420 -5.08 5.65 -6.46
N LEU A 421 -5.54 4.56 -5.85
CA LEU A 421 -4.85 3.26 -5.84
C LEU A 421 -5.00 2.46 -7.15
N LEU A 422 -6.08 2.64 -7.91
CA LEU A 422 -6.35 1.92 -9.17
C LEU A 422 -5.58 2.48 -10.37
N GLN A 423 -5.31 3.79 -10.37
CA GLN A 423 -4.45 4.46 -11.37
C GLN A 423 -2.97 4.53 -10.91
N GLY A 424 -2.71 4.08 -9.67
CA GLY A 424 -1.46 4.32 -8.94
C GLY A 424 -1.56 5.69 -8.26
N PRO A 425 -1.24 5.82 -6.95
CA PRO A 425 -1.37 7.09 -6.26
C PRO A 425 -0.59 8.12 -7.04
N ASP A 426 -1.20 9.29 -7.28
CA ASP A 426 -0.53 10.40 -7.97
C ASP A 426 0.85 10.58 -7.35
N GLU A 427 1.84 10.96 -8.15
CA GLU A 427 3.22 11.19 -7.69
C GLU A 427 3.27 12.18 -6.49
N SER A 428 2.25 13.03 -6.37
CA SER A 428 2.00 13.91 -5.23
C SER A 428 1.71 13.17 -3.92
N GLN A 429 0.95 12.07 -3.95
CA GLN A 429 0.50 11.29 -2.78
C GLN A 429 1.49 10.21 -2.33
N ARG A 430 2.48 9.85 -3.16
CA ARG A 430 3.53 8.91 -2.76
C ARG A 430 4.48 9.57 -1.75
N VAL A 431 4.61 8.92 -0.60
CA VAL A 431 5.55 9.29 0.46
C VAL A 431 6.63 8.19 0.55
N PHE A 432 7.88 8.57 0.78
CA PHE A 432 9.03 7.65 0.91
C PHE A 432 9.30 6.76 -0.31
N GLU A 433 9.07 7.25 -1.53
CA GLU A 433 9.26 6.45 -2.74
C GLU A 433 10.74 6.04 -2.93
N SER A 434 11.68 6.98 -2.79
CA SER A 434 13.10 6.68 -2.96
C SER A 434 13.62 5.84 -1.79
N THR A 435 13.21 6.16 -0.57
CA THR A 435 13.56 5.39 0.64
C THR A 435 13.09 3.94 0.50
N THR A 436 11.87 3.70 0.01
CA THR A 436 11.35 2.35 -0.21
C THR A 436 12.20 1.59 -1.25
N LYS A 437 12.60 2.25 -2.35
CA LYS A 437 13.50 1.66 -3.36
C LYS A 437 14.90 1.36 -2.83
N LEU A 438 15.31 2.03 -1.76
CA LEU A 438 16.59 1.81 -1.08
C LEU A 438 16.57 0.63 -0.09
N ALA A 439 15.41 0.05 0.23
CA ALA A 439 15.30 -1.05 1.19
C ALA A 439 16.27 -2.24 0.93
N PRO A 440 16.49 -2.71 -0.33
CA PRO A 440 17.49 -3.75 -0.60
C PRO A 440 18.90 -3.36 -0.16
N PHE A 441 19.30 -2.11 -0.37
CA PHE A 441 20.61 -1.60 0.06
C PHE A 441 20.72 -1.57 1.57
N VAL A 442 19.64 -1.21 2.28
CA VAL A 442 19.60 -1.26 3.76
C VAL A 442 19.83 -2.67 4.27
N HIS A 443 19.23 -3.69 3.66
CA HIS A 443 19.50 -5.08 4.03
C HIS A 443 20.97 -5.45 3.85
N VAL A 444 21.60 -5.04 2.74
CA VAL A 444 23.04 -5.28 2.50
C VAL A 444 23.88 -4.59 3.58
N LEU A 445 23.58 -3.34 3.92
CA LEU A 445 24.27 -2.60 4.99
C LEU A 445 24.14 -3.30 6.35
N LEU A 446 22.94 -3.75 6.70
CA LEU A 446 22.68 -4.48 7.95
C LEU A 446 23.37 -5.86 7.98
N ILE A 447 23.46 -6.56 6.85
CA ILE A 447 24.20 -7.82 6.74
C ILE A 447 25.69 -7.58 7.00
N ILE A 448 26.29 -6.62 6.28
CA ILE A 448 27.72 -6.27 6.44
C ILE A 448 28.00 -5.93 7.91
N ALA A 449 27.14 -5.08 8.47
CA ALA A 449 27.17 -4.70 9.87
C ALA A 449 27.13 -5.93 10.81
N LEU A 450 26.20 -6.86 10.62
CA LEU A 450 26.08 -8.04 11.50
C LEU A 450 27.25 -9.02 11.33
N VAL A 451 27.73 -9.22 10.10
CA VAL A 451 28.90 -10.05 9.81
C VAL A 451 30.13 -9.49 10.52
N GLU A 452 30.34 -8.18 10.49
CA GLU A 452 31.45 -7.53 11.20
C GLU A 452 31.39 -7.78 12.72
N GLU A 453 30.22 -7.63 13.33
CA GLU A 453 30.07 -7.91 14.76
C GLU A 453 30.32 -9.38 15.07
N GLY A 454 29.87 -10.30 14.21
CA GLY A 454 30.14 -11.73 14.35
C GLY A 454 31.64 -12.05 14.27
N VAL A 455 32.36 -11.47 13.31
CA VAL A 455 33.81 -11.64 13.17
C VAL A 455 34.55 -11.13 14.41
N ILE A 456 34.17 -9.96 14.94
CA ILE A 456 34.84 -9.42 16.13
C ILE A 456 34.50 -10.24 17.37
N PHE A 457 33.25 -10.70 17.52
CA PHE A 457 32.84 -11.59 18.61
C PHE A 457 33.64 -12.90 18.62
N ILE A 458 33.78 -13.56 17.46
CA ILE A 458 34.59 -14.78 17.32
C ILE A 458 36.05 -14.51 17.69
N ARG A 459 36.60 -13.36 17.27
CA ARG A 459 37.99 -13.01 17.61
C ARG A 459 38.22 -12.82 19.11
N GLU A 460 37.27 -12.20 19.81
CA GLU A 460 37.35 -12.01 21.27
C GLU A 460 37.18 -13.32 22.04
N THR A 461 36.36 -14.24 21.54
CA THR A 461 36.23 -15.60 22.14
C THR A 461 37.41 -16.52 21.77
N SER A 462 38.05 -16.28 20.62
CA SER A 462 39.17 -17.09 20.10
C SER A 462 40.55 -16.68 20.63
N GLU A 463 40.66 -15.75 21.60
CA GLU A 463 41.93 -15.50 22.31
C GLU A 463 42.50 -16.77 23.00
N SER A 464 41.75 -17.88 23.02
CA SER A 464 42.23 -19.20 23.44
C SER A 464 42.93 -20.05 22.34
N ASN A 465 42.88 -19.71 21.04
CA ASN A 465 43.57 -20.50 20.01
C ASN A 465 44.26 -19.61 18.97
N ARG A 466 45.58 -19.53 19.15
CA ARG A 466 46.52 -18.72 18.41
C ARG A 466 46.94 -19.47 17.15
N ASP A 467 46.15 -19.38 16.08
CA ASP A 467 46.61 -19.58 14.69
C ASP A 467 45.47 -19.30 13.70
N SER A 468 45.48 -18.13 13.06
CA SER A 468 44.83 -18.00 11.75
C SER A 468 45.52 -16.96 10.86
N PHE A 469 46.32 -17.48 9.95
CA PHE A 469 47.01 -16.81 8.84
C PHE A 469 46.03 -16.13 7.85
N VAL A 470 44.72 -16.36 7.99
CA VAL A 470 43.64 -15.81 7.14
C VAL A 470 43.31 -14.34 7.45
N SER A 471 43.75 -13.83 8.60
CA SER A 471 43.37 -12.52 9.16
C SER A 471 43.86 -11.29 8.36
N GLY A 472 45.07 -11.30 7.81
CA GLY A 472 45.71 -10.07 7.30
C GLY A 472 45.26 -9.58 5.92
N ARG A 473 45.00 -10.49 4.98
CA ARG A 473 44.67 -10.16 3.58
C ARG A 473 43.18 -9.89 3.38
N PHE A 474 42.31 -10.64 4.07
CA PHE A 474 40.87 -10.37 4.12
C PHE A 474 40.57 -9.01 4.74
N TYR A 475 41.22 -8.65 5.85
CA TYR A 475 40.98 -7.38 6.55
C TYR A 475 41.36 -6.14 5.71
N ARG A 476 42.39 -6.24 4.86
CA ARG A 476 42.86 -5.13 4.03
C ARG A 476 41.92 -4.84 2.84
N ILE A 477 41.34 -5.90 2.24
CA ILE A 477 40.28 -5.78 1.21
C ILE A 477 38.97 -5.29 1.85
N PHE A 478 38.66 -5.79 3.05
CA PHE A 478 37.47 -5.39 3.81
C PHE A 478 37.51 -3.90 4.22
N SER A 479 38.69 -3.38 4.57
CA SER A 479 38.88 -1.96 4.96
C SER A 479 38.59 -0.94 3.85
N TRP A 480 38.78 -1.27 2.57
CA TRP A 480 38.43 -0.36 1.47
C TRP A 480 36.93 -0.42 1.15
N ASN A 481 36.33 -1.61 1.23
CA ASN A 481 34.88 -1.78 1.09
C ASN A 481 34.13 -1.00 2.18
N LEU A 482 34.67 -0.94 3.40
CA LEU A 482 34.13 -0.16 4.52
C LEU A 482 34.00 1.35 4.23
N PHE A 483 34.95 1.97 3.53
CA PHE A 483 34.84 3.40 3.19
C PHE A 483 33.73 3.68 2.18
N LEU A 484 33.57 2.81 1.17
CA LEU A 484 32.48 2.92 0.21
C LEU A 484 31.12 2.67 0.88
N VAL A 485 31.06 1.72 1.82
CA VAL A 485 29.87 1.45 2.64
C VAL A 485 29.51 2.66 3.52
N ASP A 486 30.50 3.31 4.15
CA ASP A 486 30.31 4.54 4.94
C ASP A 486 29.77 5.68 4.05
N LEU A 487 30.33 5.85 2.84
CA LEU A 487 29.89 6.86 1.88
C LEU A 487 28.47 6.59 1.36
N MET A 488 28.16 5.35 1.01
CA MET A 488 26.81 4.95 0.58
C MET A 488 25.80 5.18 1.70
N SER A 489 26.14 4.79 2.92
CA SER A 489 25.28 5.01 4.10
C SER A 489 25.05 6.50 4.35
N PHE A 490 26.08 7.34 4.17
CA PHE A 490 25.95 8.79 4.26
C PHE A 490 24.99 9.35 3.22
N ILE A 491 25.18 8.99 1.94
CA ILE A 491 24.31 9.45 0.84
C ILE A 491 22.87 9.01 1.09
N MET A 492 22.66 7.75 1.49
CA MET A 492 21.34 7.24 1.83
C MET A 492 20.70 8.01 2.99
N LEU A 493 21.46 8.33 4.05
CA LEU A 493 20.92 9.09 5.18
C LEU A 493 20.51 10.51 4.79
N ILE A 494 21.24 11.16 3.88
CA ILE A 494 20.85 12.45 3.31
C ILE A 494 19.57 12.32 2.47
N ILE A 495 19.46 11.29 1.63
CA ILE A 495 18.23 11.01 0.87
C ILE A 495 17.05 10.80 1.83
N CYS A 496 17.22 9.99 2.87
CA CYS A 496 16.20 9.77 3.90
C CYS A 496 15.80 11.09 4.58
N LEU A 497 16.74 11.95 4.94
CA LEU A 497 16.44 13.25 5.57
C LEU A 497 15.62 14.15 4.64
N VAL A 498 16.03 14.26 3.37
CA VAL A 498 15.31 15.06 2.37
C VAL A 498 13.90 14.52 2.18
N GLU A 499 13.74 13.20 2.03
CA GLU A 499 12.41 12.60 1.89
C GLU A 499 11.56 12.74 3.15
N MET A 500 12.12 12.66 4.35
CA MET A 500 11.41 12.92 5.60
C MET A 500 10.85 14.36 5.63
N VAL A 501 11.65 15.35 5.22
CA VAL A 501 11.21 16.75 5.18
C VAL A 501 10.10 16.95 4.13
N ILE A 502 10.25 16.35 2.95
CA ILE A 502 9.23 16.36 1.91
C ILE A 502 7.95 15.68 2.41
N ALA A 503 8.06 14.51 3.03
CA ALA A 503 6.97 13.74 3.60
C ALA A 503 6.19 14.56 4.64
N PHE A 504 6.90 15.19 5.57
CA PHE A 504 6.31 16.04 6.59
C PHE A 504 5.54 17.22 5.97
N LYS A 505 6.16 17.94 5.02
CA LYS A 505 5.49 19.05 4.34
C LYS A 505 4.25 18.57 3.58
N LYS A 506 4.34 17.45 2.86
CA LYS A 506 3.21 16.85 2.14
C LYS A 506 2.08 16.48 3.09
N LEU A 507 2.37 15.77 4.18
CA LEU A 507 1.35 15.34 5.15
C LEU A 507 0.69 16.54 5.86
N GLN A 508 1.45 17.60 6.10
CA GLN A 508 0.94 18.86 6.63
C GLN A 508 0.01 19.56 5.63
N GLU A 509 0.35 19.61 4.34
CA GLU A 509 -0.50 20.17 3.29
C GLU A 509 -1.79 19.36 3.10
N LEU A 510 -1.68 18.03 3.14
CA LEU A 510 -2.79 17.10 2.91
C LEU A 510 -3.83 17.11 4.04
N ASN A 511 -3.43 17.39 5.29
CA ASN A 511 -4.35 17.43 6.44
C ASN A 511 -4.92 18.83 6.71
N GLY A 512 -4.92 19.75 5.75
CA GLY A 512 -5.52 21.09 5.92
C GLY A 512 -4.60 22.16 6.52
N GLY A 513 -3.27 21.93 6.47
CA GLY A 513 -2.26 22.94 6.76
C GLY A 513 -1.78 22.99 8.22
N GLN A 514 -0.98 24.03 8.51
CA GLN A 514 -0.18 24.18 9.73
C GLN A 514 -0.99 24.27 11.04
N TYR A 515 -2.32 24.47 10.95
CA TYR A 515 -3.19 24.72 12.10
C TYR A 515 -4.04 23.52 12.53
N SER A 516 -4.11 22.45 11.73
CA SER A 516 -4.80 21.20 12.09
C SER A 516 -3.86 20.17 12.74
N TRP A 517 -2.56 20.30 12.52
CA TRP A 517 -1.52 19.47 13.13
C TRP A 517 -1.17 20.02 14.51
N GLY A 518 -1.90 19.56 15.52
CA GLY A 518 -1.55 19.82 16.92
C GLY A 518 -0.17 19.25 17.22
N PHE A 519 0.83 20.11 17.35
CA PHE A 519 2.05 19.78 18.09
C PHE A 519 1.67 19.74 19.57
N GLY A 520 1.29 18.56 20.04
CA GLY A 520 1.07 18.29 21.46
C GLY A 520 2.33 18.51 22.28
#